data_AF-A0A9D1CBN0-F1
#
_entry.id   AF-A0A9D1CBN0-F1
#
_cell.length_a   1.000
_cell.length_b   1.000
_cell.length_c   1.000
_cell.angle_alpha   90.00
_cell.angle_beta   90.00
_cell.angle_gamma   90.00
#
_symmetry.space_group_name_H-M   'P 1'
#
loop_
_entity.id
_entity.type
_entity.pdbx_description
1 polymer ?
#
loop_
_entity_poly.entity_id
_entity_poly.type
_entity_poly.pdbx_seq_one_letter_code
_entity_poly.pdbx_strand_id
1 'polypeptide(L)'
;MKESRVNLLLSKGIAVSVVNAKRVRDYAKAIGQHAKNDRIDAHIIRQSAAITQLKRYMQQTDSTIRLDALIKRRDQLAKQKTAEKHHLEAAIDLNSMRSIKKFIKAFDK
;
A
#
# COMPACT_ATOMS: atom_id res chain seq x y z
N MET A 1 9.68 0.28 -1.63
CA MET A 1 10.62 0.04 -0.51
C MET A 1 10.27 -1.16 0.37
N LYS A 2 9.03 -1.34 0.87
CA LYS A 2 8.69 -2.47 1.77
C LYS A 2 8.92 -3.85 1.14
N GLU A 3 8.47 -4.06 -0.10
CA GLU A 3 8.65 -5.32 -0.83
C GLU A 3 10.14 -5.67 -1.04
N SER A 4 10.99 -4.66 -1.28
CA SER A 4 12.44 -4.86 -1.52
C SER A 4 13.18 -5.46 -0.32
N ARG A 5 12.83 -5.06 0.92
CA ARG A 5 13.48 -5.60 2.13
C ARG A 5 12.98 -7.01 2.48
N VAL A 6 11.69 -7.27 2.26
CA VAL A 6 11.11 -8.61 2.46
C VAL A 6 11.75 -9.59 1.48
N ASN A 7 11.81 -9.22 0.20
CA ASN A 7 12.43 -10.06 -0.84
C ASN A 7 13.92 -10.32 -0.59
N LEU A 8 14.66 -9.33 -0.07
CA LEU A 8 16.07 -9.50 0.31
C LEU A 8 16.26 -10.52 1.45
N LEU A 9 15.39 -10.52 2.45
CA LEU A 9 15.48 -11.48 3.55
C LEU A 9 15.09 -12.89 3.09
N LEU A 10 14.05 -13.00 2.26
CA LEU A 10 13.62 -14.26 1.67
C LEU A 10 14.70 -14.86 0.76
N SER A 11 15.40 -14.05 -0.05
CA SER A 11 16.50 -14.54 -0.91
C SER A 11 17.69 -15.06 -0.13
N LYS A 12 17.83 -14.67 1.15
CA LYS A 12 18.80 -15.23 2.11
C LYS A 12 18.27 -16.42 2.91
N GLY A 13 17.07 -16.92 2.60
CA GLY A 13 16.45 -18.04 3.32
C GLY A 13 15.89 -17.68 4.70
N ILE A 14 15.78 -16.39 5.03
CA ILE A 14 15.25 -15.95 6.32
C ILE A 14 13.72 -15.89 6.24
N ALA A 15 13.05 -16.59 7.14
CA ALA A 15 11.59 -16.54 7.24
C ALA A 15 11.11 -15.15 7.70
N VAL A 16 10.16 -14.56 6.96
CA VAL A 16 9.60 -13.24 7.25
C VAL A 16 8.09 -13.34 7.41
N SER A 17 7.51 -12.51 8.28
CA SER A 17 6.08 -12.24 8.35
C SER A 17 5.86 -10.73 8.25
N VAL A 18 4.85 -10.30 7.50
CA VAL A 18 4.51 -8.88 7.33
C VAL A 18 3.25 -8.57 8.11
N VAL A 19 3.34 -7.61 9.03
CA VAL A 19 2.22 -7.18 9.88
C VAL A 19 1.95 -5.69 9.69
N ASN A 20 0.68 -5.29 9.80
CA ASN A 20 0.31 -3.89 9.82
C ASN A 20 0.76 -3.28 11.17
N ALA A 21 1.63 -2.27 11.12
CA ALA A 21 2.13 -1.57 12.30
C ALA A 21 1.02 -1.03 13.21
N LYS A 22 -0.14 -0.62 12.63
CA LYS A 22 -1.30 -0.18 13.42
C LYS A 22 -1.84 -1.29 14.31
N ARG A 23 -1.95 -2.54 13.81
CA ARG A 23 -2.45 -3.67 14.60
C ARG A 23 -1.54 -3.98 15.79
N VAL A 24 -0.23 -3.94 15.58
CA VAL A 24 0.76 -4.11 16.66
C VAL A 24 0.60 -3.01 17.70
N ARG A 25 0.37 -1.77 17.26
CA ARG A 25 0.19 -0.64 18.18
C ARG A 25 -1.12 -0.69 18.94
N ASP A 26 -2.20 -1.11 18.29
CA ASP A 26 -3.50 -1.28 18.94
C ASP A 26 -3.43 -2.41 19.98
N TYR A 27 -2.69 -3.48 19.71
CA TYR A 27 -2.36 -4.50 20.71
C TYR A 27 -1.61 -3.92 21.91
N ALA A 28 -0.56 -3.12 21.67
CA ALA A 28 0.20 -2.48 22.76
C ALA A 28 -0.69 -1.63 23.67
N LYS A 29 -1.61 -0.85 23.07
CA LYS A 29 -2.58 -0.04 23.82
C LYS A 29 -3.54 -0.91 24.64
N ALA A 30 -4.02 -2.01 24.08
CA ALA A 30 -4.95 -2.91 24.75
C ALA A 30 -4.37 -3.53 26.02
N ILE A 31 -3.05 -3.73 26.08
CA ILE A 31 -2.35 -4.24 27.27
C ILE A 31 -1.76 -3.14 28.17
N GLY A 32 -2.14 -1.87 27.95
CA GLY A 32 -1.66 -0.73 28.75
C GLY A 32 -0.23 -0.26 28.43
N GLN A 33 0.41 -0.79 27.39
CA GLN A 33 1.77 -0.39 27.00
C GLN A 33 1.77 0.87 26.14
N HIS A 34 1.78 2.03 26.80
CA HIS A 34 1.80 3.34 26.14
C HIS A 34 3.20 3.81 25.77
N ALA A 35 4.21 3.55 26.60
CA ALA A 35 5.59 3.93 26.30
C ALA A 35 6.11 3.18 25.07
N LYS A 36 6.95 3.85 24.28
CA LYS A 36 7.62 3.29 23.10
C LYS A 36 9.12 3.57 23.19
N ASN A 37 9.90 2.54 22.95
CA ASN A 37 11.30 2.59 22.60
C ASN A 37 11.63 1.29 21.85
N ASP A 38 12.79 1.22 21.22
CA ASP A 38 13.12 0.07 20.37
C ASP A 38 13.05 -1.28 21.10
N ARG A 39 13.41 -1.31 22.40
CA ARG A 39 13.36 -2.52 23.24
C ARG A 39 11.92 -2.94 23.54
N ILE A 40 11.07 -1.99 23.91
CA ILE A 40 9.64 -2.22 24.18
C ILE A 40 8.93 -2.63 22.89
N ASP A 41 9.15 -1.92 21.79
CA ASP A 41 8.49 -2.20 20.51
C ASP A 41 8.89 -3.60 19.99
N ALA A 42 10.16 -4.00 20.13
CA ALA A 42 10.58 -5.36 19.79
C ALA A 42 9.86 -6.43 20.63
N HIS A 43 9.69 -6.19 21.94
CA HIS A 43 8.96 -7.09 22.82
C HIS A 43 7.48 -7.20 22.43
N ILE A 44 6.85 -6.07 22.14
CA ILE A 44 5.44 -5.98 21.73
C ILE A 44 5.21 -6.67 20.38
N ILE A 45 6.11 -6.46 19.41
CA ILE A 45 6.07 -7.16 18.11
C ILE A 45 6.15 -8.67 18.33
N ARG A 46 7.11 -9.14 19.14
CA ARG A 46 7.25 -10.57 19.46
C ARG A 46 5.99 -11.14 20.11
N GLN A 47 5.46 -10.47 21.12
CA GLN A 47 4.30 -10.94 21.88
C GLN A 47 3.04 -10.96 21.03
N SER A 48 2.77 -9.87 20.29
CA SER A 48 1.65 -9.82 19.35
C SER A 48 1.75 -10.87 18.25
N ALA A 49 2.96 -11.13 17.74
CA ALA A 49 3.19 -12.15 16.71
C ALA A 49 2.90 -13.57 17.23
N ALA A 50 3.28 -13.87 18.47
CA ALA A 50 3.03 -15.16 19.10
C ALA A 50 1.52 -15.42 19.29
N ILE A 51 0.78 -14.41 19.75
CA ILE A 51 -0.67 -14.52 19.99
C ILE A 51 -1.44 -14.62 18.67
N THR A 52 -1.09 -13.79 17.69
CA THR A 52 -1.81 -13.74 16.41
C THR A 52 -1.40 -14.84 15.43
N GLN A 53 -0.43 -15.68 15.79
CA GLN A 53 0.10 -16.77 14.97
C GLN A 53 0.39 -16.30 13.54
N LEU A 54 1.22 -15.25 13.41
CA LEU A 54 1.48 -14.62 12.13
C LEU A 54 1.96 -15.64 11.09
N LYS A 55 1.21 -15.75 9.99
CA LYS A 55 1.58 -16.60 8.86
C LYS A 55 2.87 -16.09 8.22
N ARG A 56 3.73 -17.03 7.81
CA ARG A 56 4.92 -16.74 7.03
C ARG A 56 4.50 -16.07 5.72
N TYR A 57 5.19 -15.01 5.37
CA TYR A 57 5.04 -14.35 4.09
C TYR A 57 5.49 -15.31 2.99
N MET A 58 4.61 -15.55 2.03
CA MET A 58 4.94 -16.31 0.82
C MET A 58 5.32 -15.33 -0.27
N GLN A 59 6.38 -15.67 -1.00
CA GLN A 59 6.79 -14.89 -2.16
C GLN A 59 5.64 -14.82 -3.15
N GLN A 60 5.43 -13.63 -3.72
CA GLN A 60 4.45 -13.43 -4.77
C GLN A 60 4.80 -14.31 -5.99
N THR A 61 3.80 -14.98 -6.55
CA THR A 61 3.93 -15.67 -7.83
C THR A 61 3.93 -14.67 -8.98
N ASP A 62 4.45 -15.06 -10.15
CA ASP A 62 4.42 -14.21 -11.34
C ASP A 62 3.02 -13.72 -11.71
N SER A 63 1.99 -14.56 -11.49
CA SER A 63 0.59 -14.18 -11.68
C SER A 63 0.16 -13.07 -10.73
N THR A 64 0.51 -13.15 -9.45
CA THR A 64 0.19 -12.08 -8.48
C THR A 64 0.93 -10.78 -8.78
N ILE A 65 2.20 -10.85 -9.23
CA ILE A 65 2.97 -9.65 -9.61
C ILE A 65 2.32 -8.95 -10.81
N ARG A 66 1.90 -9.72 -11.83
CA ARG A 66 1.21 -9.18 -13.01
C ARG A 66 -0.13 -8.55 -12.63
N LEU A 67 -0.90 -9.21 -11.76
CA LEU A 67 -2.18 -8.67 -11.28
C LEU A 67 -1.97 -7.36 -10.52
N ASP A 68 -1.00 -7.30 -9.60
CA ASP A 68 -0.66 -6.08 -8.86
C ASP A 68 -0.24 -4.94 -9.81
N ALA A 69 0.50 -5.24 -10.88
CA ALA A 69 0.88 -4.25 -11.89
C ALA A 69 -0.36 -3.68 -12.61
N LEU A 70 -1.33 -4.53 -12.96
CA LEU A 70 -2.60 -4.10 -13.57
C LEU A 70 -3.44 -3.25 -12.61
N ILE A 71 -3.54 -3.66 -11.34
CA ILE A 71 -4.25 -2.89 -10.30
C ILE A 71 -3.60 -1.51 -10.12
N LYS A 72 -2.26 -1.46 -10.00
CA LYS A 72 -1.50 -0.20 -9.92
C LYS A 72 -1.75 0.67 -11.14
N ARG A 73 -1.78 0.09 -12.35
CA ARG A 73 -2.05 0.84 -13.58
C ARG A 73 -3.48 1.42 -13.58
N ARG A 74 -4.47 0.62 -13.19
CA ARG A 74 -5.86 1.09 -13.04
C ARG A 74 -5.94 2.27 -12.08
N ASP A 75 -5.28 2.19 -10.92
CA ASP A 75 -5.30 3.25 -9.91
C ASP A 75 -4.63 4.54 -10.39
N GLN A 76 -3.55 4.42 -11.18
CA GLN A 76 -2.93 5.58 -11.83
C GLN A 76 -3.90 6.26 -12.81
N LEU A 77 -4.56 5.48 -13.66
CA LEU A 77 -5.54 6.00 -14.62
C LEU A 77 -6.73 6.66 -13.90
N ALA A 78 -7.23 6.05 -12.83
CA ALA A 78 -8.29 6.63 -12.01
C ALA A 78 -7.87 7.98 -11.39
N LYS A 79 -6.64 8.07 -10.87
CA LYS A 79 -6.09 9.33 -10.35
C LYS A 79 -5.95 10.40 -11.43
N GLN A 80 -5.44 10.03 -12.60
CA GLN A 80 -5.33 10.95 -13.74
C GLN A 80 -6.70 11.47 -14.17
N LYS A 81 -7.70 10.58 -14.28
CA LYS A 81 -9.08 10.99 -14.58
C LYS A 81 -9.63 11.99 -13.56
N THR A 82 -9.39 11.77 -12.27
CA THR A 82 -9.82 12.71 -11.22
C THR A 82 -9.10 14.05 -11.34
N ALA A 83 -7.79 14.04 -11.60
CA ALA A 83 -7.02 15.27 -11.82
C ALA A 83 -7.55 16.07 -13.02
N GLU A 84 -7.83 15.41 -14.15
CA GLU A 84 -8.41 16.05 -15.33
C GLU A 84 -9.79 16.67 -15.04
N LYS A 85 -10.62 16.03 -14.20
CA LYS A 85 -11.89 16.64 -13.77
C LYS A 85 -11.67 17.94 -12.99
N HIS A 86 -10.72 17.94 -12.04
CA HIS A 86 -10.39 19.16 -11.31
C HIS A 86 -9.82 20.24 -12.23
N HIS A 87 -9.01 19.88 -13.23
CA HIS A 87 -8.52 20.81 -14.24
C HIS A 87 -9.66 21.41 -15.09
N LEU A 88 -10.68 20.62 -15.42
CA LEU A 88 -11.85 21.11 -16.15
C LEU A 88 -12.64 22.16 -15.35
N GLU A 89 -12.80 21.95 -14.04
CA GLU A 89 -13.48 22.89 -13.14
C GLU A 89 -12.72 24.22 -13.02
N ALA A 90 -11.39 24.18 -13.10
CA ALA A 90 -10.54 25.36 -13.03
C ALA A 90 -10.27 26.04 -14.39
N ALA A 91 -10.62 25.40 -15.52
CA ALA A 91 -10.31 25.91 -16.85
C ALA A 91 -11.28 27.01 -17.30
N ILE A 92 -10.71 28.13 -17.79
CA ILE A 92 -11.47 29.27 -18.32
C ILE A 92 -11.49 29.28 -19.86
N ASP A 93 -10.42 28.77 -20.49
CA ASP A 93 -10.31 28.72 -21.95
C ASP A 93 -11.12 27.56 -22.57
N LEU A 94 -11.93 27.88 -23.57
CA LEU A 94 -12.84 26.95 -24.25
C LEU A 94 -12.11 25.80 -24.97
N ASN A 95 -10.92 26.07 -25.54
CA ASN A 95 -10.15 25.04 -26.24
C ASN A 95 -9.56 24.04 -25.24
N SER A 96 -9.06 24.53 -24.11
CA SER A 96 -8.57 23.72 -23.00
C SER A 96 -9.68 22.85 -22.42
N MET A 97 -10.88 23.41 -22.18
CA MET A 97 -12.04 22.64 -21.71
C MET A 97 -12.44 21.50 -22.67
N ARG A 98 -12.44 21.77 -23.99
CA ARG A 98 -12.74 20.76 -25.01
C ARG A 98 -11.71 19.62 -25.02
N SER A 99 -10.42 19.98 -24.90
CA SER A 99 -9.32 19.00 -24.83
C SER A 99 -9.46 18.11 -23.59
N ILE A 100 -9.63 18.71 -22.40
CA ILE A 100 -9.76 17.99 -21.13
C ILE A 100 -10.98 17.04 -21.15
N LYS A 101 -12.13 17.48 -21.66
CA LYS A 101 -13.32 16.62 -21.83
C LYS A 101 -13.04 15.40 -22.71
N LYS A 102 -12.23 15.55 -23.76
CA LYS A 102 -11.83 14.44 -24.64
C LYS A 102 -10.96 13.43 -23.88
N PHE A 103 -10.01 13.89 -23.06
CA PHE A 103 -9.17 13.02 -22.24
C PHE A 103 -9.97 12.27 -21.17
N ILE A 104 -10.90 12.95 -20.48
CA ILE A 104 -11.80 12.30 -19.50
C ILE A 104 -12.59 11.17 -20.16
N LYS A 105 -13.16 11.42 -21.35
CA LYS A 105 -13.91 10.41 -22.11
C LYS A 105 -13.05 9.23 -22.57
N ALA A 106 -11.76 9.47 -22.86
CA ALA A 106 -10.84 8.40 -23.24
C ALA A 106 -10.56 7.42 -22.10
N PHE A 107 -10.71 7.84 -20.83
CA PHE A 107 -10.60 6.95 -19.67
C PHE A 107 -11.85 6.10 -19.40
N ASP A 108 -12.96 6.34 -20.09
CA ASP A 108 -14.23 5.60 -19.95
C ASP A 108 -14.42 4.49 -20.99
N LYS A 109 -13.46 4.34 -21.91
CA LYS A 109 -13.41 3.26 -22.91
C LYS A 109 -12.48 2.15 -22.45
#